data_AF-A0A524EM65-F1
#
_entry.id   AF-A0A524EM65-F1
#
_cell.length_a   1.000
_cell.length_b   1.000
_cell.length_c   1.000
_cell.angle_alpha   90.00
_cell.angle_beta   90.00
_cell.angle_gamma   90.00
#
_symmetry.space_group_name_H-M   'P 1'
#
loop_
_entity.id
_entity.type
_entity.pdbx_description
1 polymer ?
#
loop_
_entity_poly.entity_id
_entity_poly.type
_entity_poly.pdbx_seq_one_letter_code
_entity_poly.pdbx_strand_id
1 'polypeptide(L)'
;MRAFTNKIVTAWIIIALVTPFVFFPSISAYQPGDEEEIFGHTFDEEYWTNDSISVETSGGNASFTTSYVNQDNFSAFLIAFNRIVTNDSTEIILPYQLFGMNYLTPEGKEVFIGSIFAFLLVHNETYGDNNLPDIGNENAWYVVPMSTGNPWEDVSPDVESIPVEKIEEGHYRFGMRYINMTARVVSTGGGFLLSLLLPFMTVLFSEIVVEYDIQIDQTTGEVHAETIYTIGQVKRARVGLQEKDPSEVITDNMEISAVHYLSTFESNYNLTQSSSGNSIQPPTSTDLLDDNLTITIGDNQERAFDIGLGRDYDLINETTDEVILENQDALNALLATQPGDFLLIAWQAPLSAFLFAHMAYGLSATVRDRYDNPGKLAANATNAFHSSQWWYSVTFPEWNGLRVQQDPVYTAYTNLGLGILPGPSEGNNFLLFIGIGLVAIIAVVWVLRRR
;
A
#
# COMPACT_ATOMS: atom_id res chain seq x y z
N MET A 1 -6.56 39.57 7.55
CA MET A 1 -5.69 39.30 6.37
C MET A 1 -4.73 38.14 6.55
N ARG A 2 -4.12 37.89 7.73
CA ARG A 2 -3.24 36.71 7.97
C ARG A 2 -3.92 35.33 7.82
N ALA A 3 -5.19 35.19 8.18
CA ALA A 3 -5.92 33.91 8.07
C ALA A 3 -6.24 33.46 6.63
N PHE A 4 -6.10 34.35 5.64
CA PHE A 4 -6.31 34.02 4.22
C PHE A 4 -5.01 33.47 3.60
N THR A 5 -3.85 33.91 4.11
CA THR A 5 -2.52 33.48 3.66
C THR A 5 -2.27 32.01 3.99
N ASN A 6 -2.66 31.54 5.18
CA ASN A 6 -2.52 30.12 5.56
C ASN A 6 -3.44 29.17 4.76
N LYS A 7 -4.55 29.66 4.19
CA LYS A 7 -5.46 28.85 3.36
C LYS A 7 -4.98 28.70 1.92
N ILE A 8 -4.19 29.67 1.45
CA ILE A 8 -3.46 29.57 0.18
C ILE A 8 -2.37 28.48 0.28
N VAL A 9 -1.77 28.28 1.46
CA VAL A 9 -0.74 27.24 1.70
C VAL A 9 -1.27 25.82 1.45
N THR A 10 -2.51 25.46 1.81
CA THR A 10 -3.04 24.10 1.56
C THR A 10 -3.20 23.78 0.05
N ALA A 11 -3.54 24.77 -0.78
CA ALA A 11 -3.52 24.61 -2.24
C ALA A 11 -2.08 24.56 -2.80
N TRP A 12 -1.15 25.29 -2.16
CA TRP A 12 0.27 25.15 -2.44
C TRP A 12 0.86 23.82 -2.01
N ILE A 13 0.34 23.10 -1.02
CA ILE A 13 0.81 21.75 -0.67
C ILE A 13 0.59 20.79 -1.83
N ILE A 14 -0.59 20.83 -2.47
CA ILE A 14 -0.88 20.01 -3.66
C ILE A 14 0.02 20.42 -4.84
N ILE A 15 0.22 21.73 -5.06
CA ILE A 15 1.09 22.22 -6.13
C ILE A 15 2.58 21.91 -5.82
N ALA A 16 3.05 22.14 -4.60
CA ALA A 16 4.43 21.92 -4.15
C ALA A 16 4.76 20.46 -3.88
N LEU A 17 3.78 19.56 -3.80
CA LEU A 17 3.98 18.11 -3.89
C LEU A 17 4.18 17.68 -5.35
N VAL A 18 3.57 18.37 -6.32
CA VAL A 18 3.66 18.06 -7.76
C VAL A 18 4.85 18.77 -8.46
N THR A 19 5.25 19.94 -7.96
CA THR A 19 6.33 20.78 -8.57
C THR A 19 7.76 20.23 -8.41
N PRO A 20 8.15 19.48 -7.35
CA PRO A 20 9.50 18.92 -7.19
C PRO A 20 9.91 18.02 -8.36
N PHE A 21 8.96 17.34 -8.99
CA PHE A 21 9.24 16.40 -10.10
C PHE A 21 9.66 17.08 -11.40
N VAL A 22 9.53 18.40 -11.50
CA VAL A 22 10.07 19.15 -12.65
C VAL A 22 11.57 19.44 -12.49
N PHE A 23 12.12 19.28 -11.26
CA PHE A 23 13.47 19.75 -10.93
C PHE A 23 14.37 18.73 -10.20
N PHE A 24 13.95 17.48 -10.02
CA PHE A 24 14.90 16.44 -9.62
C PHE A 24 16.03 16.32 -10.66
N PRO A 25 17.30 16.19 -10.23
CA PRO A 25 18.43 16.23 -11.15
C PRO A 25 18.34 15.09 -12.17
N SER A 26 18.22 15.45 -13.45
CA SER A 26 18.37 14.56 -14.62
C SER A 26 17.56 13.26 -14.65
N ILE A 27 16.24 13.41 -14.83
CA ILE A 27 15.20 12.40 -15.19
C ILE A 27 15.58 11.44 -16.35
N SER A 28 16.66 11.73 -17.08
CA SER A 28 17.19 10.95 -18.19
C SER A 28 18.50 10.20 -17.91
N ALA A 29 19.09 10.34 -16.71
CA ALA A 29 20.44 9.86 -16.41
C ALA A 29 20.53 8.68 -15.43
N TYR A 30 19.44 8.29 -14.77
CA TYR A 30 19.44 7.14 -13.85
C TYR A 30 19.90 5.87 -14.58
N GLN A 31 21.00 5.28 -14.13
CA GLN A 31 21.58 4.02 -14.59
C GLN A 31 21.67 3.03 -13.42
N PRO A 32 21.70 1.71 -13.71
CA PRO A 32 22.08 0.73 -12.69
C PRO A 32 23.43 1.08 -12.07
N GLY A 33 23.50 1.07 -10.74
CA GLY A 33 24.62 1.55 -9.93
C GLY A 33 24.37 2.91 -9.27
N ASP A 34 23.45 3.73 -9.80
CA ASP A 34 23.12 5.03 -9.20
C ASP A 34 22.39 4.89 -7.85
N GLU A 35 21.88 3.70 -7.53
CA GLU A 35 21.28 3.38 -6.23
C GLU A 35 22.24 3.67 -5.07
N GLU A 36 23.55 3.45 -5.22
CA GLU A 36 24.53 3.72 -4.16
C GLU A 36 24.60 5.22 -3.84
N GLU A 37 24.52 6.09 -4.85
CA GLU A 37 24.51 7.54 -4.67
C GLU A 37 23.17 8.05 -4.11
N ILE A 38 22.06 7.45 -4.53
CA ILE A 38 20.71 7.90 -4.18
C ILE A 38 20.26 7.38 -2.82
N PHE A 39 20.48 6.11 -2.54
CA PHE A 39 20.03 5.43 -1.33
C PHE A 39 21.14 5.21 -0.32
N GLY A 40 22.42 5.32 -0.71
CA GLY A 40 23.55 4.90 0.12
C GLY A 40 23.75 3.38 0.15
N HIS A 41 22.99 2.66 -0.67
CA HIS A 41 22.91 1.19 -0.71
C HIS A 41 22.73 0.69 -2.14
N THR A 42 23.07 -0.57 -2.36
CA THR A 42 22.93 -1.25 -3.65
C THR A 42 21.80 -2.26 -3.64
N PHE A 43 21.27 -2.61 -4.82
CA PHE A 43 20.28 -3.70 -4.93
C PHE A 43 20.89 -5.10 -4.79
N ASP A 44 22.23 -5.21 -4.76
CA ASP A 44 22.94 -6.46 -4.48
C ASP A 44 22.92 -6.82 -2.98
N GLU A 45 22.58 -5.87 -2.11
CA GLU A 45 22.44 -6.10 -0.68
C GLU A 45 21.14 -6.86 -0.36
N GLU A 46 21.21 -7.79 0.59
CA GLU A 46 20.06 -8.61 0.99
C GLU A 46 18.94 -7.77 1.60
N TYR A 47 19.27 -6.79 2.43
CA TYR A 47 18.28 -5.87 2.98
C TYR A 47 18.91 -4.59 3.51
N TRP A 48 18.17 -3.49 3.48
CA TRP A 48 18.58 -2.22 4.05
C TRP A 48 17.39 -1.26 4.25
N THR A 49 17.61 -0.26 5.12
CA THR A 49 16.81 0.96 5.19
C THR A 49 17.77 2.13 5.18
N ASN A 50 17.51 3.13 4.34
CA ASN A 50 18.37 4.29 4.27
C ASN A 50 18.08 5.32 5.38
N ASP A 51 19.04 6.20 5.66
CA ASP A 51 18.93 7.28 6.66
C ASP A 51 18.01 8.46 6.24
N SER A 52 17.30 8.30 5.12
CA SER A 52 16.45 9.27 4.40
C SER A 52 17.09 9.95 3.18
N ILE A 53 16.35 9.99 2.07
CA ILE A 53 16.68 10.71 0.83
C ILE A 53 16.17 12.14 0.98
N SER A 54 17.05 13.13 0.89
CA SER A 54 16.68 14.55 0.91
C SER A 54 16.61 15.13 -0.49
N VAL A 55 15.58 15.93 -0.74
CA VAL A 55 15.25 16.48 -2.05
C VAL A 55 15.08 17.98 -1.90
N GLU A 56 16.02 18.74 -2.44
CA GLU A 56 15.92 20.20 -2.45
C GLU A 56 15.02 20.68 -3.59
N THR A 57 14.10 21.59 -3.28
CA THR A 57 13.16 22.16 -4.25
C THR A 57 13.10 23.67 -4.08
N SER A 58 12.56 24.38 -5.07
CA SER A 58 12.32 25.83 -4.94
C SER A 58 11.39 26.20 -3.78
N GLY A 59 10.58 25.26 -3.28
CA GLY A 59 9.61 25.47 -2.20
C GLY A 59 10.09 25.04 -0.80
N GLY A 60 11.23 24.35 -0.71
CA GLY A 60 11.74 23.72 0.52
C GLY A 60 12.36 22.35 0.26
N ASN A 61 12.61 21.61 1.33
CA ASN A 61 13.24 20.29 1.28
C ASN A 61 12.22 19.20 1.60
N ALA A 62 12.09 18.20 0.74
CA ALA A 62 11.32 16.99 1.02
C ALA A 62 12.27 15.87 1.44
N SER A 63 11.79 14.94 2.26
CA SER A 63 12.55 13.74 2.59
C SER A 63 11.72 12.47 2.54
N PHE A 64 12.37 11.37 2.15
CA PHE A 64 11.77 10.05 1.96
C PHE A 64 12.58 8.98 2.67
N THR A 65 11.94 7.90 3.11
CA THR A 65 12.60 6.67 3.55
C THR A 65 12.42 5.61 2.48
N THR A 66 13.43 4.79 2.26
CA THR A 66 13.40 3.61 1.42
C THR A 66 13.90 2.41 2.19
N SER A 67 13.10 1.36 2.20
CA SER A 67 13.45 0.04 2.72
C SER A 67 13.45 -0.95 1.57
N TYR A 68 14.37 -1.91 1.60
CA TYR A 68 14.56 -2.89 0.55
C TYR A 68 14.91 -4.25 1.14
N VAL A 69 14.38 -5.30 0.50
CA VAL A 69 14.70 -6.71 0.75
C VAL A 69 14.93 -7.36 -0.61
N ASN A 70 15.95 -8.20 -0.70
CA ASN A 70 16.32 -8.96 -1.88
C ASN A 70 16.71 -10.38 -1.49
N GLN A 71 16.10 -11.35 -2.16
CA GLN A 71 16.46 -12.75 -2.04
C GLN A 71 16.34 -13.43 -3.41
N ASP A 72 17.50 -13.72 -4.01
CA ASP A 72 17.64 -14.30 -5.34
C ASP A 72 16.87 -13.52 -6.43
N ASN A 73 15.74 -14.06 -6.91
CA ASN A 73 14.90 -13.45 -7.96
C ASN A 73 13.65 -12.77 -7.39
N PHE A 74 13.61 -12.50 -6.08
CA PHE A 74 12.55 -11.77 -5.42
C PHE A 74 13.12 -10.53 -4.76
N SER A 75 12.45 -9.40 -4.91
CA SER A 75 12.72 -8.21 -4.14
C SER A 75 11.42 -7.55 -3.66
N ALA A 76 11.45 -6.99 -2.46
CA ALA A 76 10.40 -6.11 -1.93
C ALA A 76 10.99 -4.75 -1.56
N PHE A 77 10.21 -3.69 -1.71
CA PHE A 77 10.62 -2.35 -1.33
C PHE A 77 9.47 -1.53 -0.78
N LEU A 78 9.81 -0.59 0.09
CA LEU A 78 8.91 0.46 0.55
C LEU A 78 9.58 1.80 0.28
N ILE A 79 8.88 2.70 -0.40
CA ILE A 79 9.23 4.13 -0.44
C ILE A 79 8.16 4.90 0.30
N ALA A 80 8.56 5.58 1.36
CA ALA A 80 7.65 6.34 2.20
C ALA A 80 8.05 7.80 2.29
N PHE A 81 7.05 8.68 2.38
CA PHE A 81 7.27 10.09 2.59
C PHE A 81 7.47 10.38 4.08
N ASN A 82 8.54 11.11 4.41
CA ASN A 82 8.80 11.53 5.78
C ASN A 82 8.18 12.92 6.01
N ARG A 83 8.87 13.97 5.55
CA ARG A 83 8.46 15.36 5.79
C ARG A 83 8.90 16.29 4.67
N ILE A 84 8.14 17.36 4.47
CA ILE A 84 8.59 18.57 3.75
C ILE A 84 8.83 19.67 4.77
N VAL A 85 9.99 20.32 4.70
CA VAL A 85 10.29 21.57 5.39
C VAL A 85 10.34 22.68 4.36
N THR A 86 9.32 23.53 4.35
CA THR A 86 9.26 24.67 3.43
C THR A 86 10.28 25.75 3.79
N ASN A 87 10.55 26.67 2.87
CA ASN A 87 11.47 27.79 3.10
C ASN A 87 11.07 28.70 4.29
N ASP A 88 9.79 28.72 4.68
CA ASP A 88 9.30 29.42 5.87
C ASP A 88 9.31 28.56 7.14
N SER A 89 10.00 27.42 7.12
CA SER A 89 10.12 26.45 8.22
C SER A 89 8.78 25.79 8.61
N THR A 90 7.80 25.79 7.70
CA THR A 90 6.59 24.99 7.89
C THR A 90 6.89 23.53 7.61
N GLU A 91 6.57 22.66 8.56
CA GLU A 91 6.74 21.23 8.43
C GLU A 91 5.45 20.55 7.95
N ILE A 92 5.57 19.69 6.95
CA ILE A 92 4.48 18.93 6.37
C ILE A 92 4.83 17.44 6.39
N ILE A 93 4.23 16.69 7.30
CA ILE A 93 4.16 15.22 7.36
C ILE A 93 2.80 14.75 6.80
N LEU A 94 2.84 13.75 5.92
CA LEU A 94 1.69 13.11 5.28
C LEU A 94 1.99 11.61 5.12
N PRO A 95 1.08 10.70 5.48
CA PRO A 95 1.31 9.27 5.27
C PRO A 95 1.16 8.93 3.80
N TYR A 96 2.30 8.76 3.14
CA TYR A 96 2.39 8.21 1.79
C TYR A 96 3.37 7.05 1.81
N GLN A 97 2.91 5.91 1.32
CA GLN A 97 3.68 4.67 1.27
C GLN A 97 3.40 3.96 -0.05
N LEU A 98 4.47 3.75 -0.80
CA LEU A 98 4.50 2.91 -1.99
C LEU A 98 5.24 1.63 -1.61
N PHE A 99 4.50 0.56 -1.38
CA PHE A 99 5.05 -0.78 -1.25
C PHE A 99 5.13 -1.42 -2.63
N GLY A 100 6.19 -2.14 -2.92
CA GLY A 100 6.36 -2.83 -4.19
C GLY A 100 7.09 -4.16 -4.07
N MET A 101 6.83 -5.04 -5.02
CA MET A 101 7.52 -6.32 -5.20
C MET A 101 7.95 -6.48 -6.65
N ASN A 102 9.14 -7.03 -6.85
CA ASN A 102 9.66 -7.53 -8.13
C ASN A 102 9.94 -9.03 -7.97
N TYR A 103 9.49 -9.84 -8.92
CA TYR A 103 9.88 -11.24 -8.95
C TYR A 103 9.71 -11.90 -10.32
N LEU A 104 10.28 -13.09 -10.46
CA LEU A 104 9.99 -14.00 -11.56
C LEU A 104 8.96 -15.05 -11.14
N THR A 105 7.90 -15.23 -11.93
CA THR A 105 6.92 -16.32 -11.76
C THR A 105 7.54 -17.69 -12.05
N PRO A 106 6.88 -18.82 -11.71
CA PRO A 106 7.39 -20.16 -12.02
C PRO A 106 7.73 -20.39 -13.50
N GLU A 107 7.03 -19.77 -14.45
CA GLU A 107 7.35 -19.85 -15.88
C GLU A 107 8.40 -18.81 -16.34
N GLY A 108 8.98 -18.06 -15.41
CA GLY A 108 10.06 -17.11 -15.66
C GLY A 108 9.58 -15.75 -16.20
N LYS A 109 8.31 -15.38 -15.97
CA LYS A 109 7.83 -14.04 -16.31
C LYS A 109 8.13 -13.07 -15.20
N GLU A 110 8.63 -11.89 -15.58
CA GLU A 110 8.88 -10.83 -14.62
C GLU A 110 7.60 -10.09 -14.25
N VAL A 111 7.43 -9.86 -12.95
CA VAL A 111 6.27 -9.23 -12.35
C VAL A 111 6.70 -8.12 -11.43
N PHE A 112 6.01 -7.01 -11.56
CA PHE A 112 6.11 -5.88 -10.66
C PHE A 112 4.72 -5.53 -10.13
N ILE A 113 4.57 -5.52 -8.82
CA ILE A 113 3.34 -5.14 -8.13
C ILE A 113 3.67 -4.01 -7.19
N GLY A 114 2.83 -2.98 -7.18
CA GLY A 114 2.89 -1.86 -6.26
C GLY A 114 1.54 -1.70 -5.57
N SER A 115 1.55 -1.42 -4.28
CA SER A 115 0.37 -1.05 -3.49
C SER A 115 0.62 0.31 -2.85
N ILE A 116 -0.34 1.23 -3.00
CA ILE A 116 -0.24 2.57 -2.46
C ILE A 116 -1.34 2.76 -1.44
N PHE A 117 -0.96 3.11 -0.21
CA PHE A 117 -1.90 3.54 0.81
C PHE A 117 -2.49 4.89 0.41
N ALA A 118 -3.78 4.90 0.07
CA ALA A 118 -4.44 6.07 -0.50
C ALA A 118 -4.94 7.02 0.59
N PHE A 119 -5.79 6.49 1.49
CA PHE A 119 -6.44 7.23 2.57
C PHE A 119 -7.15 6.30 3.56
N LEU A 120 -7.54 6.89 4.70
CA LEU A 120 -8.51 6.31 5.61
C LEU A 120 -9.91 6.86 5.26
N LEU A 121 -10.90 5.98 5.30
CA LEU A 121 -12.31 6.28 5.06
C LEU A 121 -13.11 5.91 6.29
N VAL A 122 -13.87 6.84 6.85
CA VAL A 122 -14.83 6.56 7.93
C VAL A 122 -16.23 6.62 7.35
N HIS A 123 -17.09 5.66 7.69
CA HIS A 123 -18.48 5.68 7.28
C HIS A 123 -19.39 5.33 8.45
N ASN A 124 -20.68 5.59 8.29
CA ASN A 124 -21.67 5.34 9.32
C ASN A 124 -22.69 4.34 8.79
N GLU A 125 -22.59 3.09 9.26
CA GLU A 125 -23.43 1.98 8.83
C GLU A 125 -24.91 2.31 9.09
N THR A 126 -25.57 2.72 8.02
CA THR A 126 -26.97 3.13 8.02
C THR A 126 -27.73 2.59 6.81
N TYR A 127 -27.04 1.84 5.95
CA TYR A 127 -27.56 1.35 4.69
C TYR A 127 -26.97 -0.02 4.41
N GLY A 128 -27.83 -1.00 4.16
CA GLY A 128 -27.40 -2.32 3.72
C GLY A 128 -27.11 -3.30 4.86
N ASP A 129 -26.76 -2.83 6.07
CA ASP A 129 -26.39 -3.68 7.22
C ASP A 129 -25.30 -4.67 6.80
N ASN A 130 -24.31 -4.17 6.05
CA ASN A 130 -23.25 -4.94 5.42
C ASN A 130 -21.85 -4.56 5.93
N ASN A 131 -21.75 -3.52 6.77
CA ASN A 131 -20.52 -2.98 7.35
C ASN A 131 -19.51 -2.60 6.26
N LEU A 132 -20.02 -2.04 5.16
CA LEU A 132 -19.23 -1.61 4.02
C LEU A 132 -19.48 -0.13 3.73
N PRO A 133 -18.45 0.60 3.26
CA PRO A 133 -18.62 1.99 2.88
C PRO A 133 -19.49 2.10 1.62
N ASP A 134 -20.81 2.26 1.81
CA ASP A 134 -21.81 2.40 0.75
C ASP A 134 -21.93 3.86 0.31
N ILE A 135 -20.79 4.42 -0.13
CA ILE A 135 -20.64 5.84 -0.41
C ILE A 135 -21.70 6.32 -1.41
N GLY A 136 -22.53 7.27 -0.98
CA GLY A 136 -23.65 7.82 -1.76
C GLY A 136 -25.03 7.38 -1.25
N ASN A 137 -25.10 6.30 -0.47
CA ASN A 137 -26.29 5.88 0.26
C ASN A 137 -26.22 6.22 1.76
N GLU A 138 -25.02 6.42 2.29
CA GLU A 138 -24.77 6.78 3.69
C GLU A 138 -23.77 7.93 3.82
N ASN A 139 -23.58 8.39 5.06
CA ASN A 139 -22.57 9.40 5.36
C ASN A 139 -21.20 8.74 5.46
N ALA A 140 -20.26 9.22 4.65
CA ALA A 140 -18.87 8.83 4.72
C ALA A 140 -17.96 10.06 4.66
N TRP A 141 -16.76 9.90 5.21
CA TRP A 141 -15.77 10.95 5.34
C TRP A 141 -14.37 10.42 5.13
N TYR A 142 -13.58 11.14 4.35
CA TYR A 142 -12.15 10.92 4.30
C TYR A 142 -11.49 11.47 5.55
N VAL A 143 -10.59 10.70 6.12
CA VAL A 143 -9.70 11.14 7.17
C VAL A 143 -8.38 11.48 6.50
N VAL A 144 -8.13 12.78 6.35
CA VAL A 144 -6.95 13.32 5.65
C VAL A 144 -5.95 13.82 6.68
N PRO A 145 -4.84 13.10 6.92
CA PRO A 145 -3.84 13.51 7.88
C PRO A 145 -3.18 14.80 7.41
N MET A 146 -2.97 15.74 8.34
CA MET A 146 -2.47 17.09 8.11
C MET A 146 -1.61 17.48 9.31
N SER A 147 -0.34 17.70 9.06
CA SER A 147 0.63 18.25 10.01
C SER A 147 0.55 19.78 10.14
N THR A 148 -0.07 20.45 9.18
CA THR A 148 -0.20 21.92 9.16
C THR A 148 -1.59 22.41 9.53
N GLY A 149 -1.63 23.57 10.20
CA GLY A 149 -2.90 24.15 10.66
C GLY A 149 -3.53 23.34 11.79
N ASN A 150 -2.70 22.72 12.63
CA ASN A 150 -3.12 21.98 13.81
C ASN A 150 -3.92 22.91 14.74
N PRO A 151 -5.17 22.55 15.13
CA PRO A 151 -5.94 23.31 16.09
C PRO A 151 -5.35 23.29 17.52
N TRP A 152 -4.41 22.40 17.80
CA TRP A 152 -3.81 22.17 19.11
C TRP A 152 -2.33 22.57 19.10
N GLU A 153 -1.99 23.61 19.86
CA GLU A 153 -0.62 24.17 19.89
C GLU A 153 0.38 23.26 20.63
N ASP A 154 -0.12 22.35 21.47
CA ASP A 154 0.67 21.39 22.26
C ASP A 154 1.02 20.11 21.50
N VAL A 155 0.51 19.94 20.28
CA VAL A 155 0.64 18.71 19.50
C VAL A 155 1.62 18.92 18.36
N SER A 156 2.72 18.17 18.38
CA SER A 156 3.69 18.10 17.29
C SER A 156 3.59 16.73 16.60
N PRO A 157 3.22 16.68 15.31
CA PRO A 157 3.28 15.45 14.55
C PRO A 157 4.74 15.04 14.34
N ASP A 158 4.98 13.74 14.22
CA ASP A 158 6.31 13.21 13.92
C ASP A 158 6.20 11.96 13.02
N VAL A 159 7.32 11.55 12.44
CA VAL A 159 7.42 10.38 11.60
C VAL A 159 8.74 9.67 11.86
N GLU A 160 8.67 8.36 12.01
CA GLU A 160 9.82 7.49 12.16
C GLU A 160 9.74 6.30 11.19
N SER A 161 10.88 5.96 10.61
CA SER A 161 11.05 4.72 9.86
C SER A 161 11.15 3.55 10.83
N ILE A 162 10.52 2.43 10.49
CA ILE A 162 10.77 1.12 11.09
C ILE A 162 11.76 0.42 10.16
N PRO A 163 13.06 0.33 10.51
CA PRO A 163 14.08 -0.21 9.61
C PRO A 163 13.83 -1.68 9.31
N VAL A 164 14.38 -2.16 8.20
CA VAL A 164 14.32 -3.59 7.87
C VAL A 164 15.01 -4.41 8.95
N GLU A 165 14.22 -5.24 9.60
CA GLU A 165 14.66 -6.27 10.52
C GLU A 165 14.52 -7.63 9.83
N LYS A 166 15.63 -8.36 9.74
CA LYS A 166 15.62 -9.79 9.38
C LYS A 166 15.31 -10.59 10.64
N ILE A 167 14.07 -11.09 10.74
CA ILE A 167 13.59 -11.87 11.89
C ILE A 167 14.22 -13.25 11.88
N GLU A 168 14.17 -13.91 10.72
CA GLU A 168 14.86 -15.15 10.43
C GLU A 168 15.18 -15.26 8.92
N GLU A 169 15.74 -16.39 8.49
CA GLU A 169 16.07 -16.59 7.07
C GLU A 169 14.79 -16.60 6.23
N GLY A 170 14.70 -15.68 5.25
CA GLY A 170 13.50 -15.50 4.45
C GLY A 170 12.36 -14.77 5.15
N HIS A 171 12.55 -14.21 6.36
CA HIS A 171 11.52 -13.45 7.08
C HIS A 171 12.01 -12.05 7.46
N TYR A 172 11.33 -11.02 6.93
CA TYR A 172 11.69 -9.62 7.10
C TYR A 172 10.51 -8.78 7.55
N ARG A 173 10.76 -7.72 8.32
CA ARG A 173 9.75 -6.72 8.69
C ARG A 173 10.28 -5.30 8.60
N PHE A 174 9.49 -4.38 8.07
CA PHE A 174 9.82 -2.95 7.97
C PHE A 174 8.56 -2.11 7.77
N GLY A 175 8.65 -0.79 7.97
CA GLY A 175 7.47 0.06 7.85
C GLY A 175 7.70 1.51 8.21
N MET A 176 6.60 2.20 8.52
CA MET A 176 6.60 3.59 8.95
C MET A 176 5.61 3.79 10.09
N ARG A 177 6.02 4.60 11.09
CA ARG A 177 5.13 5.08 12.16
C ARG A 177 5.00 6.60 12.07
N TYR A 178 3.75 7.06 12.01
CA TYR A 178 3.38 8.48 12.03
C TYR A 178 2.70 8.79 13.36
N ILE A 179 3.25 9.70 14.14
CA ILE A 179 2.85 9.94 15.54
C ILE A 179 2.13 11.28 15.65
N ASN A 180 1.13 11.36 16.53
CA ASN A 180 0.34 12.58 16.80
C ASN A 180 -0.29 13.17 15.54
N MET A 181 -0.82 12.29 14.69
CA MET A 181 -1.36 12.68 13.40
C MET A 181 -2.72 13.36 13.57
N THR A 182 -2.71 14.68 13.37
CA THR A 182 -3.93 15.45 13.22
C THR A 182 -4.53 15.14 11.85
N ALA A 183 -5.84 14.90 11.77
CA ALA A 183 -6.53 14.63 10.53
C ALA A 183 -7.79 15.49 10.38
N ARG A 184 -8.00 16.00 9.17
CA ARG A 184 -9.24 16.68 8.79
C ARG A 184 -10.25 15.63 8.35
N VAL A 185 -11.49 15.79 8.82
CA VAL A 185 -12.58 14.93 8.39
C VAL A 185 -13.34 15.63 7.27
N VAL A 186 -13.29 15.04 6.08
CA VAL A 186 -13.68 15.66 4.82
C VAL A 186 -14.84 14.87 4.23
N SER A 187 -15.92 15.54 3.84
CA SER A 187 -17.10 14.87 3.27
C SER A 187 -16.74 14.17 1.95
N THR A 188 -17.17 12.91 1.79
CA THR A 188 -17.09 12.18 0.51
C THR A 188 -18.15 12.67 -0.49
N GLY A 189 -19.28 13.17 0.02
CA GLY A 189 -20.35 13.77 -0.78
C GLY A 189 -20.05 15.19 -1.30
N GLY A 190 -21.09 15.84 -1.84
CA GLY A 190 -20.98 17.21 -2.36
C GLY A 190 -20.39 18.19 -1.34
N GLY A 191 -19.25 18.79 -1.68
CA GLY A 191 -18.56 19.74 -0.79
C GLY A 191 -17.15 19.34 -0.36
N PHE A 192 -16.59 18.23 -0.85
CA PHE A 192 -15.21 17.78 -0.62
C PHE A 192 -14.19 18.94 -0.52
N LEU A 193 -14.01 19.72 -1.60
CA LEU A 193 -13.05 20.83 -1.64
C LEU A 193 -13.31 21.89 -0.57
N LEU A 194 -14.58 22.18 -0.28
CA LEU A 194 -14.94 23.16 0.74
C LEU A 194 -14.61 22.63 2.13
N SER A 195 -14.92 21.36 2.42
CA SER A 195 -14.62 20.71 3.69
C SER A 195 -13.12 20.49 3.91
N LEU A 196 -12.34 20.30 2.84
CA LEU A 196 -10.88 20.24 2.92
C LEU A 196 -10.27 21.61 3.27
N LEU A 197 -10.79 22.69 2.67
CA LEU A 197 -10.33 24.07 2.90
C LEU A 197 -10.81 24.67 4.22
N LEU A 198 -11.99 24.26 4.68
CA LEU A 198 -12.65 24.71 5.89
C LEU A 198 -13.11 23.48 6.69
N PRO A 199 -12.18 22.76 7.34
CA PRO A 199 -12.55 21.56 8.09
C PRO A 199 -13.50 21.94 9.20
N PHE A 200 -14.73 21.40 9.13
CA PHE A 200 -15.66 21.50 10.24
C PHE A 200 -15.25 20.59 11.39
N MET A 201 -14.56 19.48 11.09
CA MET A 201 -14.10 18.54 12.08
C MET A 201 -12.62 18.20 11.88
N THR A 202 -11.90 18.11 12.99
CA THR A 202 -10.50 17.70 13.03
C THR A 202 -10.31 16.77 14.22
N VAL A 203 -9.60 15.67 14.02
CA VAL A 203 -9.34 14.64 15.02
C VAL A 203 -7.83 14.43 15.18
N LEU A 204 -7.40 13.94 16.33
CA LEU A 204 -6.02 13.57 16.62
C LEU A 204 -5.92 12.06 16.84
N PHE A 205 -5.23 11.37 15.94
CA PHE A 205 -4.82 9.98 16.15
C PHE A 205 -3.52 9.95 16.96
N SER A 206 -3.39 8.99 17.89
CA SER A 206 -2.13 8.76 18.61
C SER A 206 -1.01 8.38 17.63
N GLU A 207 -1.30 7.42 16.75
CA GLU A 207 -0.39 7.02 15.68
C GLU A 207 -1.13 6.43 14.48
N ILE A 208 -0.43 6.36 13.35
CA ILE A 208 -0.74 5.49 12.22
C ILE A 208 0.54 4.73 11.92
N VAL A 209 0.52 3.40 12.03
CA VAL A 209 1.64 2.53 11.65
C VAL A 209 1.21 1.68 10.47
N VAL A 210 2.08 1.57 9.49
CA VAL A 210 1.95 0.57 8.44
C VAL A 210 3.28 -0.16 8.36
N GLU A 211 3.25 -1.46 8.64
CA GLU A 211 4.39 -2.35 8.49
C GLU A 211 4.11 -3.34 7.37
N TYR A 212 5.19 -3.92 6.86
CA TYR A 212 5.18 -4.98 5.86
C TYR A 212 5.99 -6.13 6.43
N ASP A 213 5.36 -7.29 6.55
CA ASP A 213 5.97 -8.54 6.99
C ASP A 213 6.11 -9.48 5.78
N ILE A 214 7.34 -9.82 5.42
CA ILE A 214 7.67 -10.56 4.21
C ILE A 214 8.21 -11.93 4.62
N GLN A 215 7.49 -13.00 4.28
CA GLN A 215 7.89 -14.39 4.50
C GLN A 215 8.06 -15.10 3.18
N ILE A 216 9.26 -15.62 2.93
CA ILE A 216 9.69 -16.24 1.67
C ILE A 216 9.86 -17.74 1.92
N ASP A 217 8.95 -18.55 1.41
CA ASP A 217 9.08 -20.00 1.44
C ASP A 217 9.85 -20.47 0.18
N GLN A 218 11.15 -20.68 0.35
CA GLN A 218 12.02 -21.19 -0.72
C GLN A 218 11.67 -22.62 -1.17
N THR A 219 10.89 -23.38 -0.40
CA THR A 219 10.50 -24.75 -0.75
C THR A 219 9.36 -24.76 -1.75
N THR A 220 8.35 -23.92 -1.52
CA THR A 220 7.17 -23.82 -2.38
C THR A 220 7.33 -22.76 -3.46
N GLY A 221 8.19 -21.76 -3.24
CA GLY A 221 8.29 -20.55 -4.06
C GLY A 221 7.20 -19.53 -3.75
N GLU A 222 6.42 -19.71 -2.68
CA GLU A 222 5.42 -18.74 -2.24
C GLU A 222 6.08 -17.65 -1.38
N VAL A 223 5.70 -16.39 -1.62
CA VAL A 223 6.09 -15.26 -0.78
C VAL A 223 4.83 -14.62 -0.23
N HIS A 224 4.72 -14.56 1.10
CA HIS A 224 3.65 -13.89 1.80
C HIS A 224 4.13 -12.51 2.24
N ALA A 225 3.55 -11.46 1.67
CA ALA A 225 3.77 -10.07 2.06
C ALA A 225 2.52 -9.56 2.79
N GLU A 226 2.61 -9.39 4.08
CA GLU A 226 1.50 -8.95 4.92
C GLU A 226 1.64 -7.46 5.19
N THR A 227 0.57 -6.68 5.00
CA THR A 227 0.57 -5.29 5.50
C THR A 227 -0.02 -5.31 6.89
N ILE A 228 0.65 -4.75 7.88
CA ILE A 228 0.16 -4.67 9.25
C ILE A 228 -0.21 -3.22 9.54
N TYR A 229 -1.50 -2.97 9.81
CA TYR A 229 -1.97 -1.65 10.20
C TYR A 229 -2.03 -1.52 11.71
N THR A 230 -1.55 -0.40 12.21
CA THR A 230 -2.03 0.18 13.45
C THR A 230 -2.71 1.49 13.13
N ILE A 231 -4.00 1.60 13.42
CA ILE A 231 -4.70 2.89 13.46
C ILE A 231 -4.91 3.22 14.93
N GLY A 232 -4.15 4.17 15.47
CA GLY A 232 -4.16 4.51 16.89
C GLY A 232 -5.46 5.15 17.36
N GLN A 233 -5.68 5.16 18.68
CA GLN A 233 -6.89 5.74 19.27
C GLN A 233 -7.05 7.23 18.92
N VAL A 234 -8.28 7.68 18.66
CA VAL A 234 -8.58 9.11 18.57
C VAL A 234 -8.53 9.73 19.97
N LYS A 235 -7.54 10.58 20.23
CA LYS A 235 -7.30 11.19 21.54
C LYS A 235 -8.06 12.50 21.74
N ARG A 236 -8.29 13.26 20.67
CA ARG A 236 -8.93 14.58 20.71
C ARG A 236 -9.78 14.80 19.47
N ALA A 237 -10.91 15.48 19.63
CA ALA A 237 -11.75 15.92 18.53
C ALA A 237 -12.08 17.40 18.65
N ARG A 238 -12.12 18.11 17.53
CA ARG A 238 -12.57 19.50 17.43
C ARG A 238 -13.68 19.59 16.40
N VAL A 239 -14.83 20.11 16.81
CA VAL A 239 -15.98 20.37 15.94
C VAL A 239 -16.23 21.89 15.90
N GLY A 240 -16.03 22.47 14.73
CA GLY A 240 -15.96 23.91 14.53
C GLY A 240 -14.85 24.53 15.36
N LEU A 241 -15.22 25.37 16.34
CA LEU A 241 -14.27 26.02 17.24
C LEU A 241 -14.17 25.36 18.61
N GLN A 242 -14.98 24.33 18.89
CA GLN A 242 -15.08 23.69 20.19
C GLN A 242 -14.34 22.36 20.19
N GLU A 243 -13.54 22.14 21.21
CA GLU A 243 -13.00 20.82 21.53
C GLU A 243 -14.11 19.97 22.15
N LYS A 244 -14.13 18.70 21.78
CA LYS A 244 -15.08 17.71 22.25
C LYS A 244 -14.33 16.44 22.62
N ASP A 245 -14.91 15.71 23.56
CA ASP A 245 -14.47 14.34 23.80
C ASP A 245 -14.68 13.51 22.52
N PRO A 246 -13.70 12.70 22.08
CA PRO A 246 -13.88 11.79 20.95
C PRO A 246 -15.16 10.95 21.03
N SER A 247 -15.56 10.48 22.23
CA SER A 247 -16.77 9.67 22.40
C SER A 247 -18.08 10.44 22.19
N GLU A 248 -18.05 11.77 22.14
CA GLU A 248 -19.22 12.59 21.78
C GLU A 248 -19.40 12.76 20.27
N VAL A 249 -18.39 12.36 19.49
CA VAL A 249 -18.30 12.62 18.05
C VAL A 249 -18.27 11.32 17.26
N ILE A 250 -17.51 10.34 17.76
CA ILE A 250 -17.42 9.00 17.20
C ILE A 250 -18.50 8.16 17.88
N THR A 251 -19.48 7.73 17.08
CA THR A 251 -20.60 6.91 17.54
C THR A 251 -20.35 5.44 17.28
N ASP A 252 -21.08 4.56 17.96
CA ASP A 252 -20.91 3.11 17.84
C ASP A 252 -21.13 2.53 16.43
N ASN A 253 -21.81 3.29 15.56
CA ASN A 253 -22.07 2.91 14.18
C ASN A 253 -20.99 3.41 13.19
N MET A 254 -19.94 4.08 13.68
CA MET A 254 -18.86 4.57 12.83
C MET A 254 -17.79 3.50 12.66
N GLU A 255 -17.58 3.13 11.40
CA GLU A 255 -16.57 2.17 10.99
C GLU A 255 -15.44 2.88 10.26
N ILE A 256 -14.26 2.27 10.22
CA ILE A 256 -13.11 2.81 9.50
C ILE A 256 -12.55 1.79 8.51
N SER A 257 -12.10 2.28 7.36
CA SER A 257 -11.49 1.47 6.31
C SER A 257 -10.15 2.04 5.90
N ALA A 258 -9.14 1.17 5.77
CA ALA A 258 -7.88 1.48 5.12
C ALA A 258 -8.00 1.21 3.62
N VAL A 259 -7.77 2.22 2.78
CA VAL A 259 -7.98 2.12 1.33
C VAL A 259 -6.66 2.16 0.57
N HIS A 260 -6.49 1.21 -0.32
CA HIS A 260 -5.33 1.06 -1.20
C HIS A 260 -5.77 1.07 -2.67
N TYR A 261 -4.87 1.53 -3.54
CA TYR A 261 -4.98 1.24 -4.96
C TYR A 261 -3.76 0.45 -5.43
N LEU A 262 -4.02 -0.57 -6.24
CA LEU A 262 -2.99 -1.46 -6.76
C LEU A 262 -2.45 -0.92 -8.08
N SER A 263 -1.15 -0.99 -8.26
CA SER A 263 -0.42 -0.67 -9.48
C SER A 263 0.35 -1.90 -9.94
N THR A 264 -0.08 -2.56 -11.02
CA THR A 264 0.63 -3.70 -11.59
C THR A 264 1.33 -3.31 -12.88
N PHE A 265 2.57 -3.77 -13.06
CA PHE A 265 3.32 -3.66 -14.32
C PHE A 265 3.45 -5.04 -14.96
N GLU A 266 2.51 -5.35 -15.83
CA GLU A 266 2.71 -6.26 -16.94
C GLU A 266 1.68 -5.99 -18.05
N SER A 267 2.08 -6.20 -19.30
CA SER A 267 1.31 -5.85 -20.51
C SER A 267 -0.04 -6.55 -20.66
N ASN A 268 -0.20 -7.73 -20.05
CA ASN A 268 -1.44 -8.53 -20.07
C ASN A 268 -1.67 -9.14 -18.69
N TYR A 269 -2.68 -8.68 -17.95
CA TYR A 269 -3.12 -9.32 -16.72
C TYR A 269 -4.65 -9.43 -16.64
N ASN A 270 -5.15 -10.41 -15.89
CA ASN A 270 -6.56 -10.55 -15.55
C ASN A 270 -6.71 -10.72 -14.03
N LEU A 271 -7.68 -10.00 -13.46
CA LEU A 271 -8.13 -10.21 -12.09
C LEU A 271 -9.28 -11.22 -12.09
N THR A 272 -9.16 -12.28 -11.29
CA THR A 272 -10.14 -13.36 -11.19
C THR A 272 -10.43 -13.71 -9.74
N GLN A 273 -11.64 -14.16 -9.42
CA GLN A 273 -11.90 -14.79 -8.12
C GLN A 273 -11.18 -16.14 -8.04
N SER A 274 -10.54 -16.45 -6.92
CA SER A 274 -9.76 -17.69 -6.74
C SER A 274 -10.60 -18.95 -6.89
N SER A 275 -11.81 -18.95 -6.33
CA SER A 275 -12.74 -20.09 -6.30
C SER A 275 -13.42 -20.35 -7.64
N SER A 276 -13.73 -19.30 -8.40
CA SER A 276 -14.53 -19.41 -9.63
C SER A 276 -13.73 -19.25 -10.91
N GLY A 277 -12.54 -18.63 -10.84
CA GLY A 277 -11.72 -18.27 -12.00
C GLY A 277 -12.36 -17.21 -12.91
N ASN A 278 -13.50 -16.65 -12.52
CA ASN A 278 -14.21 -15.65 -13.32
C ASN A 278 -13.50 -14.30 -13.25
N SER A 279 -13.37 -13.65 -14.40
CA SER A 279 -12.84 -12.28 -14.46
C SER A 279 -13.76 -11.32 -13.70
N ILE A 280 -13.14 -10.50 -12.86
CA ILE A 280 -13.82 -9.43 -12.13
C ILE A 280 -13.76 -8.18 -12.99
N GLN A 281 -14.84 -7.39 -12.99
CA GLN A 281 -14.86 -6.05 -13.60
C GLN A 281 -14.80 -4.97 -12.51
N PRO A 282 -14.19 -3.79 -12.77
CA PRO A 282 -14.15 -2.71 -11.79
C PRO A 282 -15.57 -2.43 -11.28
N PRO A 283 -15.78 -2.40 -9.97
CA PRO A 283 -17.14 -2.41 -9.45
C PRO A 283 -17.76 -1.02 -9.59
N THR A 284 -19.08 -0.98 -9.79
CA THR A 284 -19.85 0.28 -9.87
C THR A 284 -20.48 0.69 -8.54
N SER A 285 -20.43 -0.19 -7.54
CA SER A 285 -20.76 0.03 -6.13
C SER A 285 -19.71 -0.67 -5.27
N THR A 286 -19.65 -0.40 -3.97
CA THR A 286 -18.80 -1.20 -3.08
C THR A 286 -19.25 -2.66 -3.14
N ASP A 287 -18.30 -3.58 -3.29
CA ASP A 287 -18.56 -5.01 -3.44
C ASP A 287 -17.71 -5.78 -2.43
N LEU A 288 -18.39 -6.57 -1.58
CA LEU A 288 -17.72 -7.41 -0.61
C LEU A 288 -16.89 -8.45 -1.35
N LEU A 289 -15.67 -8.63 -0.90
CA LEU A 289 -14.85 -9.73 -1.32
C LEU A 289 -15.08 -10.88 -0.33
N ASP A 290 -15.70 -11.96 -0.82
CA ASP A 290 -15.91 -13.20 -0.07
C ASP A 290 -14.84 -14.27 -0.36
N ASP A 291 -13.97 -14.00 -1.34
CA ASP A 291 -12.94 -14.92 -1.80
C ASP A 291 -11.70 -14.22 -2.38
N ASN A 292 -10.52 -14.80 -2.14
CA ASN A 292 -9.22 -14.27 -2.55
C ASN A 292 -9.22 -13.82 -4.02
N LEU A 293 -8.60 -12.68 -4.29
CA LEU A 293 -8.44 -12.19 -5.64
C LEU A 293 -7.15 -12.73 -6.23
N THR A 294 -7.23 -13.45 -7.34
CA THR A 294 -6.06 -13.90 -8.09
C THR A 294 -5.79 -12.97 -9.26
N ILE A 295 -4.55 -12.52 -9.38
CA ILE A 295 -4.00 -11.85 -10.55
C ILE A 295 -3.24 -12.88 -11.38
N THR A 296 -3.68 -13.03 -12.62
CA THR A 296 -3.02 -13.87 -13.64
C THR A 296 -2.36 -13.00 -14.70
N ILE A 297 -1.29 -13.48 -15.32
CA ILE A 297 -0.50 -12.72 -16.29
C ILE A 297 -0.17 -13.51 -17.57
N GLY A 298 0.02 -12.76 -18.65
CA GLY A 298 0.38 -13.28 -19.97
C GLY A 298 -0.76 -14.05 -20.66
N ASP A 299 -0.49 -14.48 -21.89
CA ASP A 299 -1.49 -15.12 -22.76
C ASP A 299 -2.00 -16.46 -22.23
N ASN A 300 -1.19 -17.13 -21.41
CA ASN A 300 -1.52 -18.38 -20.75
C ASN A 300 -2.17 -18.20 -19.36
N GLN A 301 -2.41 -16.96 -18.92
CA GLN A 301 -3.05 -16.65 -17.64
C GLN A 301 -2.36 -17.33 -16.45
N GLU A 302 -1.03 -17.28 -16.41
CA GLU A 302 -0.26 -17.83 -15.29
C GLU A 302 -0.58 -17.07 -14.01
N ARG A 303 -0.78 -17.78 -12.90
CA ARG A 303 -1.00 -17.18 -11.59
C ARG A 303 0.26 -16.42 -11.14
N ALA A 304 0.16 -15.11 -10.98
CA ALA A 304 1.25 -14.28 -10.50
C ALA A 304 1.13 -13.99 -9.00
N PHE A 305 -0.10 -13.72 -8.54
CA PHE A 305 -0.31 -13.10 -7.25
C PHE A 305 -1.73 -13.30 -6.74
N ASP A 306 -1.89 -13.43 -5.44
CA ASP A 306 -3.19 -13.36 -4.79
C ASP A 306 -3.26 -12.23 -3.75
N ILE A 307 -4.43 -11.63 -3.62
CA ILE A 307 -4.83 -10.80 -2.50
C ILE A 307 -5.70 -11.66 -1.60
N GLY A 308 -5.15 -12.01 -0.44
CA GLY A 308 -5.86 -12.74 0.61
C GLY A 308 -6.93 -11.89 1.26
N LEU A 309 -8.10 -12.48 1.50
CA LEU A 309 -9.16 -11.86 2.30
C LEU A 309 -9.26 -12.54 3.65
N GLY A 310 -9.66 -11.76 4.64
CA GLY A 310 -9.96 -12.25 5.96
C GLY A 310 -8.70 -12.29 6.81
N ARG A 311 -8.63 -11.31 7.71
CA ARG A 311 -7.89 -11.45 8.95
C ARG A 311 -8.65 -10.82 10.07
N ASP A 312 -8.36 -11.38 11.21
CA ASP A 312 -8.77 -10.91 12.51
C ASP A 312 -8.11 -9.55 12.80
N TYR A 313 -8.87 -8.65 13.44
CA TYR A 313 -8.35 -7.45 14.04
C TYR A 313 -8.66 -7.41 15.53
N ASP A 314 -7.78 -6.75 16.27
CA ASP A 314 -7.97 -6.48 17.69
C ASP A 314 -8.31 -5.00 17.88
N LEU A 315 -9.13 -4.72 18.89
CA LEU A 315 -9.43 -3.38 19.37
C LEU A 315 -8.83 -3.16 20.73
N ILE A 316 -7.96 -2.15 20.84
CA ILE A 316 -7.24 -1.86 22.07
C ILE A 316 -7.59 -0.46 22.56
N ASN A 317 -7.92 -0.36 23.84
CA ASN A 317 -8.04 0.92 24.52
C ASN A 317 -6.68 1.34 25.07
N GLU A 318 -5.98 2.20 24.34
CA GLU A 318 -4.66 2.69 24.75
C GLU A 318 -4.65 3.49 26.07
N THR A 319 -5.81 3.93 26.57
CA THR A 319 -5.88 4.63 27.86
C THR A 319 -5.81 3.66 29.04
N THR A 320 -6.36 2.47 28.88
CA THR A 320 -6.35 1.40 29.89
C THR A 320 -5.35 0.29 29.60
N ASP A 321 -4.80 0.26 28.38
CA ASP A 321 -3.97 -0.82 27.83
C ASP A 321 -4.72 -2.18 27.81
N GLU A 322 -6.05 -2.12 27.70
CA GLU A 322 -6.91 -3.30 27.66
C GLU A 322 -7.36 -3.59 26.23
N VAL A 323 -7.31 -4.87 25.86
CA VAL A 323 -7.93 -5.35 24.64
C VAL A 323 -9.44 -5.44 24.88
N ILE A 324 -10.21 -4.66 24.13
CA ILE A 324 -11.66 -4.53 24.23
C ILE A 324 -12.34 -5.64 23.44
N LEU A 325 -11.83 -5.90 22.23
CA LEU A 325 -12.24 -7.01 21.37
C LEU A 325 -11.00 -7.65 20.77
N GLU A 326 -11.03 -8.98 20.70
CA GLU A 326 -9.98 -9.78 20.08
C GLU A 326 -10.57 -10.56 18.92
N ASN A 327 -9.77 -10.78 17.88
CA ASN A 327 -10.08 -11.64 16.75
C ASN A 327 -11.43 -11.33 16.07
N GLN A 328 -11.63 -10.06 15.71
CA GLN A 328 -12.82 -9.62 14.97
C GLN A 328 -12.58 -9.70 13.46
N ASP A 329 -13.58 -10.10 12.69
CA ASP A 329 -13.43 -10.23 11.23
C ASP A 329 -13.29 -8.85 10.56
N ALA A 330 -12.14 -8.59 9.93
CA ALA A 330 -12.02 -7.44 9.03
C ALA A 330 -12.65 -7.75 7.67
N LEU A 331 -13.41 -6.80 7.13
CA LEU A 331 -14.10 -6.96 5.87
C LEU A 331 -13.27 -6.39 4.73
N ASN A 332 -13.17 -7.15 3.65
CA ASN A 332 -12.39 -6.79 2.49
C ASN A 332 -13.34 -6.46 1.36
N ALA A 333 -13.15 -5.34 0.67
CA ALA A 333 -14.05 -4.92 -0.38
C ALA A 333 -13.32 -4.28 -1.55
N LEU A 334 -13.93 -4.35 -2.73
CA LEU A 334 -13.57 -3.49 -3.85
C LEU A 334 -14.44 -2.24 -3.82
N LEU A 335 -13.80 -1.08 -3.86
CA LEU A 335 -14.50 0.20 -3.85
C LEU A 335 -14.82 0.68 -5.26
N ALA A 336 -16.04 1.17 -5.43
CA ALA A 336 -16.38 1.98 -6.58
C ALA A 336 -15.83 3.39 -6.43
N THR A 337 -14.88 3.75 -7.28
CA THR A 337 -14.23 5.06 -7.23
C THR A 337 -15.21 6.20 -7.50
N GLN A 338 -15.10 7.25 -6.71
CA GLN A 338 -15.81 8.52 -6.87
C GLN A 338 -14.84 9.63 -7.31
N PRO A 339 -15.36 10.72 -7.91
CA PRO A 339 -14.52 11.87 -8.27
C PRO A 339 -13.72 12.46 -7.09
N GLY A 340 -14.21 12.33 -5.85
CA GLY A 340 -13.50 12.74 -4.63
C GLY A 340 -12.23 11.95 -4.37
N ASP A 341 -12.25 10.63 -4.60
CA ASP A 341 -11.10 9.73 -4.43
C ASP A 341 -9.96 10.16 -5.36
N PHE A 342 -10.29 10.43 -6.62
CA PHE A 342 -9.31 10.89 -7.61
C PHE A 342 -8.66 12.22 -7.23
N LEU A 343 -9.39 13.13 -6.55
CA LEU A 343 -8.80 14.38 -6.08
C LEU A 343 -7.83 14.17 -4.92
N LEU A 344 -8.09 13.19 -4.04
CA LEU A 344 -7.19 12.85 -2.94
C LEU A 344 -5.87 12.23 -3.43
N ILE A 345 -5.95 11.38 -4.45
CA ILE A 345 -4.77 10.70 -5.00
C ILE A 345 -4.13 11.43 -6.19
N ALA A 346 -4.70 12.54 -6.67
CA ALA A 346 -4.22 13.24 -7.88
C ALA A 346 -2.74 13.61 -7.82
N TRP A 347 -2.21 13.85 -6.62
CA TRP A 347 -0.78 14.09 -6.40
C TRP A 347 0.02 12.80 -6.17
N GLN A 348 -0.59 11.79 -5.52
CA GLN A 348 0.04 10.51 -5.24
C GLN A 348 0.30 9.71 -6.52
N ALA A 349 -0.63 9.72 -7.48
CA ALA A 349 -0.53 8.89 -8.68
C ALA A 349 0.68 9.25 -9.56
N PRO A 350 0.94 10.53 -9.93
CA PRO A 350 2.14 10.90 -10.68
C PRO A 350 3.44 10.64 -9.90
N LEU A 351 3.46 10.92 -8.59
CA LEU A 351 4.61 10.64 -7.72
C LEU A 351 4.90 9.14 -7.67
N SER A 352 3.87 8.31 -7.49
CA SER A 352 4.00 6.86 -7.41
C SER A 352 4.46 6.28 -8.74
N ALA A 353 3.88 6.72 -9.85
CA ALA A 353 4.32 6.33 -11.19
C ALA A 353 5.80 6.68 -11.41
N PHE A 354 6.24 7.85 -10.94
CA PHE A 354 7.63 8.26 -11.01
C PHE A 354 8.53 7.36 -10.15
N LEU A 355 8.25 7.23 -8.85
CA LEU A 355 9.07 6.43 -7.93
C LEU A 355 9.14 4.97 -8.35
N PHE A 356 7.98 4.38 -8.66
CA PHE A 356 7.88 3.00 -9.07
C PHE A 356 8.60 2.74 -10.40
N ALA A 357 8.57 3.70 -11.34
CA ALA A 357 9.35 3.60 -12.58
C ALA A 357 10.87 3.61 -12.33
N HIS A 358 11.37 4.37 -11.35
CA HIS A 358 12.80 4.38 -11.01
C HIS A 358 13.22 3.06 -10.37
N MET A 359 12.43 2.56 -9.42
CA MET A 359 12.66 1.24 -8.83
C MET A 359 12.63 0.15 -9.89
N ALA A 360 11.61 0.14 -10.75
CA ALA A 360 11.49 -0.85 -11.82
C ALA A 360 12.65 -0.78 -12.82
N TYR A 361 13.10 0.43 -13.18
CA TYR A 361 14.25 0.61 -14.07
C TYR A 361 15.56 0.15 -13.43
N GLY A 362 15.72 0.33 -12.11
CA GLY A 362 16.89 -0.15 -11.37
C GLY A 362 16.93 -1.68 -11.25
N LEU A 363 15.79 -2.28 -10.93
CA LEU A 363 15.68 -3.71 -10.65
C LEU A 363 15.62 -4.59 -11.92
N SER A 364 15.10 -4.08 -13.04
CA SER A 364 14.78 -4.92 -14.20
C SER A 364 15.59 -4.61 -15.46
N ALA A 365 16.29 -5.64 -15.96
CA ALA A 365 16.90 -5.59 -17.29
C ALA A 365 15.84 -5.53 -18.41
N THR A 366 14.73 -6.25 -18.28
CA THR A 366 13.62 -6.24 -19.25
C THR A 366 13.02 -4.84 -19.42
N VAL A 367 12.86 -4.12 -18.31
CA VAL A 367 12.39 -2.73 -18.33
C VAL A 367 13.37 -1.84 -19.07
N ARG A 368 14.68 -1.99 -18.83
CA ARG A 368 15.74 -1.22 -19.49
C ARG A 368 15.84 -1.52 -20.99
N ASP A 369 15.53 -2.75 -21.40
CA ASP A 369 15.47 -3.12 -22.82
C ASP A 369 14.25 -2.50 -23.53
N ARG A 370 13.16 -2.24 -22.81
CA ARG A 370 11.90 -1.69 -23.35
C ARG A 370 11.85 -0.16 -23.30
N TYR A 371 12.46 0.46 -22.29
CA TYR A 371 12.41 1.90 -22.07
C TYR A 371 13.81 2.46 -21.90
N ASP A 372 14.12 3.55 -22.62
CA ASP A 372 15.47 4.13 -22.57
C ASP A 372 15.82 4.75 -21.20
N ASN A 373 14.83 5.19 -20.42
CA ASN A 373 15.00 5.82 -19.11
C ASN A 373 13.70 5.74 -18.28
N PRO A 374 13.78 5.90 -16.93
CA PRO A 374 12.59 5.86 -16.07
C PRO A 374 11.57 6.95 -16.37
N GLY A 375 11.98 8.12 -16.87
CA GLY A 375 11.05 9.17 -17.31
C GLY A 375 10.11 8.74 -18.43
N LYS A 376 10.61 7.98 -19.41
CA LYS A 376 9.78 7.39 -20.49
C LYS A 376 8.85 6.30 -19.97
N LEU A 377 9.31 5.52 -19.00
CA LEU A 377 8.46 4.52 -18.33
C LEU A 377 7.33 5.20 -17.56
N ALA A 378 7.64 6.21 -16.74
CA ALA A 378 6.65 6.99 -15.99
C ALA A 378 5.66 7.73 -16.92
N ALA A 379 6.13 8.27 -18.05
CA ALA A 379 5.24 8.88 -19.05
C ALA A 379 4.30 7.87 -19.73
N ASN A 380 4.68 6.60 -19.77
CA ASN A 380 3.84 5.50 -20.24
C ASN A 380 3.10 4.79 -19.10
N ALA A 381 3.14 5.33 -17.88
CA ALA A 381 2.59 4.69 -16.70
C ALA A 381 1.13 4.26 -16.86
N THR A 382 0.27 5.01 -17.56
CA THR A 382 -1.12 4.60 -17.74
C THR A 382 -1.29 3.34 -18.60
N ASN A 383 -0.32 3.06 -19.48
CA ASN A 383 -0.30 1.87 -20.34
C ASN A 383 0.58 0.75 -19.76
N ALA A 384 1.55 1.12 -18.91
CA ALA A 384 2.55 0.21 -18.38
C ALA A 384 2.21 -0.23 -16.96
N PHE A 385 1.58 0.65 -16.18
CA PHE A 385 1.06 0.44 -14.83
C PHE A 385 -0.48 0.58 -14.85
N HIS A 386 -1.19 -0.53 -14.80
CA HIS A 386 -2.66 -0.51 -14.81
C HIS A 386 -3.22 -0.17 -13.42
N SER A 387 -3.00 1.06 -12.98
CA SER A 387 -3.06 1.47 -11.58
C SER A 387 -4.34 2.16 -11.10
N SER A 388 -5.38 2.30 -11.94
CA SER A 388 -6.46 3.26 -11.65
C SER A 388 -7.85 2.67 -11.41
N GLN A 389 -8.07 1.38 -11.68
CA GLN A 389 -9.44 0.82 -11.70
C GLN A 389 -9.76 -0.08 -10.51
N TRP A 390 -8.75 -0.48 -9.72
CA TRP A 390 -8.90 -1.47 -8.65
C TRP A 390 -8.49 -0.85 -7.33
N TRP A 391 -9.52 -0.52 -6.56
CA TRP A 391 -9.40 0.04 -5.24
C TRP A 391 -9.89 -1.00 -4.27
N TYR A 392 -9.05 -1.31 -3.31
CA TYR A 392 -9.31 -2.31 -2.31
C TYR A 392 -9.32 -1.64 -0.95
N SER A 393 -10.31 -1.98 -0.14
CA SER A 393 -10.43 -1.48 1.22
C SER A 393 -10.49 -2.63 2.21
N VAL A 394 -9.90 -2.37 3.37
CA VAL A 394 -10.03 -3.22 4.56
C VAL A 394 -10.80 -2.44 5.60
N THR A 395 -11.98 -2.91 5.96
CA THR A 395 -12.93 -2.26 6.87
C THR A 395 -12.92 -2.95 8.24
N PHE A 396 -13.00 -2.13 9.28
CA PHE A 396 -13.03 -2.51 10.69
C PHE A 396 -14.37 -2.09 11.31
N PRO A 397 -15.36 -3.00 11.40
CA PRO A 397 -16.73 -2.63 11.77
C PRO A 397 -16.88 -2.07 13.18
N GLU A 398 -16.13 -2.56 14.17
CA GLU A 398 -16.34 -2.17 15.58
C GLU A 398 -15.37 -1.07 16.07
N TRP A 399 -14.87 -0.22 15.16
CA TRP A 399 -13.76 0.72 15.42
C TRP A 399 -13.90 1.58 16.68
N ASN A 400 -15.03 2.27 16.88
CA ASN A 400 -15.30 3.09 18.08
C ASN A 400 -14.22 4.14 18.45
N GLY A 401 -13.35 4.51 17.51
CA GLY A 401 -12.21 5.38 17.79
C GLY A 401 -11.08 4.72 18.60
N LEU A 402 -11.15 3.40 18.82
CA LEU A 402 -10.13 2.59 19.48
C LEU A 402 -8.97 2.28 18.52
N ARG A 403 -7.88 1.76 19.08
CA ARG A 403 -6.75 1.30 18.27
C ARG A 403 -7.15 0.04 17.53
N VAL A 404 -6.98 0.03 16.21
CA VAL A 404 -7.10 -1.16 15.37
C VAL A 404 -5.72 -1.72 15.10
N GLN A 405 -5.55 -3.04 15.25
CA GLN A 405 -4.40 -3.77 14.75
C GLN A 405 -4.86 -4.90 13.83
N GLN A 406 -4.36 -4.95 12.60
CA GLN A 406 -4.79 -5.93 11.60
C GLN A 406 -3.73 -6.21 10.54
N ASP A 407 -3.76 -7.39 9.93
CA ASP A 407 -2.80 -7.82 8.92
C ASP A 407 -3.47 -8.37 7.62
N PRO A 408 -3.66 -7.65 6.49
CA PRO A 408 -3.93 -8.32 5.20
C PRO A 408 -2.72 -9.10 4.64
N VAL A 409 -2.96 -10.11 3.79
CA VAL A 409 -1.91 -10.93 3.13
C VAL A 409 -1.93 -10.78 1.63
N TYR A 410 -0.77 -10.56 1.07
CA TYR A 410 -0.49 -10.69 -0.35
C TYR A 410 0.36 -11.93 -0.58
N THR A 411 -0.04 -12.84 -1.47
CA THR A 411 0.74 -14.05 -1.77
C THR A 411 1.27 -13.99 -3.20
N ALA A 412 2.58 -13.83 -3.37
CA ALA A 412 3.26 -13.90 -4.66
C ALA A 412 3.74 -15.33 -4.96
N TYR A 413 3.59 -15.75 -6.21
CA TYR A 413 4.05 -17.05 -6.71
C TYR A 413 5.32 -16.86 -7.52
N THR A 414 6.45 -17.34 -6.99
CA THR A 414 7.79 -17.08 -7.53
C THR A 414 8.46 -18.35 -8.06
N ASN A 415 9.56 -18.19 -8.79
CA ASN A 415 10.39 -19.29 -9.26
C ASN A 415 11.37 -19.86 -8.21
N LEU A 416 11.39 -19.33 -6.98
CA LEU A 416 12.36 -19.72 -5.95
C LEU A 416 12.25 -21.22 -5.58
N GLY A 417 11.04 -21.77 -5.58
CA GLY A 417 10.77 -23.19 -5.32
C GLY A 417 11.33 -24.16 -6.37
N LEU A 418 11.77 -23.66 -7.53
CA LEU A 418 12.32 -24.49 -8.61
C LEU A 418 13.80 -24.86 -8.38
N GLY A 419 14.47 -24.24 -7.40
CA GLY A 419 15.89 -24.41 -7.09
C GLY A 419 16.25 -25.70 -6.33
N ILE A 420 15.29 -26.44 -5.77
CA ILE A 420 15.53 -27.70 -5.03
C ILE A 420 15.41 -28.94 -5.94
N LEU A 421 15.74 -28.81 -7.22
CA LEU A 421 15.97 -29.96 -8.09
C LEU A 421 17.48 -30.10 -8.34
N PRO A 422 18.10 -31.27 -8.05
CA PRO A 422 19.52 -31.47 -8.35
C PRO A 422 19.75 -31.23 -9.84
N GLY A 423 20.71 -30.35 -10.13
CA GLY A 423 20.85 -29.64 -11.39
C GLY A 423 20.87 -30.47 -12.68
N PRO A 424 20.66 -29.82 -13.83
CA PRO A 424 20.47 -30.47 -15.11
C PRO A 424 21.77 -31.11 -15.60
N SER A 425 21.79 -32.44 -15.73
CA SER A 425 22.58 -33.06 -16.77
C SER A 425 21.93 -32.73 -18.11
N GLU A 426 22.68 -32.05 -18.97
CA GLU A 426 22.34 -31.76 -20.36
C GLU A 426 21.64 -32.96 -21.03
N GLY A 427 20.45 -32.73 -21.60
CA GLY A 427 19.79 -33.73 -22.44
C GLY A 427 18.29 -33.83 -22.26
N ASN A 428 17.57 -32.84 -22.80
CA ASN A 428 16.31 -33.03 -23.54
C ASN A 428 15.35 -34.14 -23.04
N ASN A 429 14.84 -34.05 -21.80
CA ASN A 429 13.84 -34.99 -21.27
C ASN A 429 12.82 -34.34 -20.29
N PHE A 430 12.45 -33.08 -20.50
CA PHE A 430 11.44 -32.38 -19.69
C PHE A 430 10.06 -33.07 -19.69
N LEU A 431 9.76 -33.88 -20.72
CA LEU A 431 8.51 -34.64 -20.80
C LEU A 431 8.50 -35.96 -20.01
N LEU A 432 9.63 -36.42 -19.46
CA LEU A 432 9.72 -37.72 -18.78
C LEU A 432 9.43 -37.64 -17.27
N PHE A 433 9.65 -36.48 -16.64
CA PHE A 433 9.44 -36.32 -15.19
C PHE A 433 7.97 -36.12 -14.80
N ILE A 434 7.17 -35.46 -15.64
CA ILE A 434 5.71 -35.38 -15.46
C ILE A 434 5.08 -36.78 -15.58
N GLY A 435 5.65 -37.66 -16.43
CA GLY A 435 5.19 -39.03 -16.60
C GLY A 435 5.49 -39.96 -15.41
N ILE A 436 6.64 -39.81 -14.75
CA ILE A 436 7.03 -40.70 -13.64
C ILE A 436 6.29 -40.34 -12.33
N GLY A 437 6.05 -39.05 -12.06
CA GLY A 437 5.26 -38.60 -10.91
C GLY A 437 3.81 -39.09 -10.95
N LEU A 438 3.16 -39.00 -12.12
CA LEU A 438 1.79 -39.49 -12.32
C LEU A 438 1.69 -41.02 -12.22
N VAL A 439 2.67 -41.77 -12.73
CA VAL A 439 2.69 -43.24 -12.62
C VAL A 439 2.94 -43.71 -11.18
N ALA A 440 3.77 -43.01 -10.41
CA ALA A 440 4.00 -43.31 -8.99
C ALA A 440 2.74 -43.05 -8.15
N ILE A 441 2.02 -41.95 -8.40
CA ILE A 441 0.76 -41.64 -7.71
C ILE A 441 -0.32 -42.68 -8.06
N ILE A 442 -0.45 -43.09 -9.33
CA ILE A 442 -1.40 -44.13 -9.75
C ILE A 442 -1.04 -45.49 -9.13
N ALA A 443 0.25 -45.83 -9.04
CA ALA A 443 0.69 -47.08 -8.41
C ALA A 443 0.41 -47.12 -6.90
N VAL A 444 0.63 -46.00 -6.19
CA VAL A 444 0.35 -45.89 -4.75
C VAL A 444 -1.15 -45.96 -4.47
N VAL A 445 -1.98 -45.27 -5.26
CA VAL A 445 -3.45 -45.33 -5.15
C VAL A 445 -3.97 -46.74 -5.44
N TRP A 446 -3.37 -47.46 -6.38
CA TRP A 446 -3.79 -48.82 -6.72
C TRP A 446 -3.39 -49.87 -5.68
N VAL A 447 -2.23 -49.71 -5.02
CA VAL A 447 -1.79 -50.57 -3.91
C VAL A 447 -2.60 -50.31 -2.64
N LEU A 448 -2.94 -49.05 -2.35
CA LEU A 448 -3.78 -48.69 -1.20
C LEU A 448 -5.24 -49.11 -1.35
N ARG A 449 -5.76 -49.26 -2.58
CA ARG A 449 -7.11 -49.81 -2.83
C ARG A 449 -7.20 -51.34 -2.76
N ARG A 450 -6.07 -52.05 -2.69
CA ARG A 450 -6.02 -53.53 -2.67
C ARG A 450 -5.68 -54.12 -1.29
N ARG A 451 -5.38 -53.27 -0.30
CA ARG A 451 -5.40 -53.63 1.12
C ARG A 451 -6.74 -53.19 1.71
#